data_AF-A0A937GUT1-F1
#
_entry.id   AF-A0A937GUT1-F1
#
_cell.length_a   1.000
_cell.length_b   1.000
_cell.length_c   1.000
_cell.angle_alpha   90.00
_cell.angle_beta   90.00
_cell.angle_gamma   90.00
#
_symmetry.space_group_name_H-M   'P 1'
#
loop_
_entity.id
_entity.type
_entity.pdbx_description
1 polymer ?
#
loop_
_entity_poly.entity_id
_entity_poly.type
_entity_poly.pdbx_seq_one_letter_code
_entity_poly.pdbx_strand_id
1 'polypeptide(L)' 'TPDTPVLLYCRSGNRTENLGMALIEQLGFSQVSHLTEGILGWTEAGHKTVIYTP' A
#
# COMPACT_ATOMS: atom_id res chain seq x y z
N THR A 1 4.79 7.01 14.36
CA THR A 1 6.27 7.01 14.45
C THR A 1 6.81 6.18 13.30
N PRO A 2 8.12 6.21 13.00
CA PRO A 2 8.72 5.34 11.96
C PRO A 2 8.44 3.84 12.16
N ASP A 3 8.14 3.43 13.39
CA ASP A 3 7.79 2.05 13.77
C ASP A 3 6.29 1.75 13.64
N THR A 4 5.44 2.72 13.34
CA THR A 4 4.01 2.48 13.13
C THR A 4 3.83 1.69 11.82
N PRO A 5 3.16 0.53 11.82
CA PRO A 5 2.89 -0.20 10.58
C PRO A 5 2.05 0.64 9.60
N VAL A 6 2.51 0.73 8.35
CA VAL A 6 1.84 1.45 7.27
C VAL A 6 1.58 0.48 6.11
N LEU A 7 0.32 0.37 5.70
CA LEU A 7 -0.08 -0.32 4.47
C LEU A 7 -0.43 0.71 3.39
N LEU A 8 0.27 0.63 2.27
CA LEU A 8 0.01 1.42 1.08
C LEU A 8 -0.76 0.60 0.04
N TYR A 9 -1.66 1.25 -0.69
CA TYR A 9 -2.22 0.66 -1.90
C TYR A 9 -2.54 1.73 -2.94
N CYS A 10 -2.52 1.33 -4.21
CA CYS A 10 -3.00 2.15 -5.32
C CYS A 10 -3.79 1.28 -6.30
N ARG A 11 -3.94 1.74 -7.55
CA ARG A 11 -4.66 0.97 -8.58
C ARG A 11 -3.97 -0.36 -8.93
N SER A 12 -2.68 -0.32 -9.25
CA SER A 12 -1.93 -1.44 -9.85
C SER A 12 -0.49 -1.57 -9.32
N GLY A 13 -0.25 -1.22 -8.05
CA GLY A 13 1.07 -1.39 -7.41
C GLY A 13 2.09 -0.27 -7.60
N ASN A 14 2.34 0.18 -8.84
CA ASN A 14 3.54 0.96 -9.20
C ASN A 14 3.73 2.28 -8.41
N ARG A 15 2.64 2.99 -8.07
CA ARG A 15 2.76 4.26 -7.32
C ARG A 15 3.22 4.02 -5.88
N THR A 16 2.71 2.96 -5.28
CA THR A 16 2.99 2.62 -3.89
C THR A 16 4.30 1.88 -3.70
N GLU A 17 4.81 1.23 -4.73
CA GLU A 17 6.19 0.72 -4.75
C GLU A 17 7.19 1.87 -4.61
N ASN A 18 7.12 2.86 -5.50
CA ASN A 18 8.00 4.03 -5.46
C ASN A 18 7.87 4.82 -4.15
N LEU A 19 6.63 5.03 -3.67
CA LEU A 19 6.40 5.71 -2.40
C LEU A 19 6.94 4.90 -1.21
N GLY A 20 6.74 3.58 -1.21
CA GLY A 20 7.22 2.69 -0.16
C GLY A 20 8.75 2.73 -0.04
N MET A 21 9.47 2.69 -1.17
CA MET A 21 10.92 2.85 -1.19
C MET A 21 11.34 4.19 -0.58
N ALA A 22 10.69 5.30 -0.96
CA ALA A 22 11.02 6.60 -0.39
C ALA A 22 10.78 6.67 1.14
N LEU A 23 9.69 6.07 1.65
CA LEU A 23 9.43 6.02 3.09
C LEU A 23 10.54 5.27 3.85
N ILE A 24 11.03 4.16 3.29
CA ILE A 24 12.08 3.34 3.90
C ILE A 24 13.44 4.04 3.79
N GLU A 25 13.86 4.37 2.57
CA GLU A 25 15.21 4.83 2.27
C GLU A 25 15.49 6.26 2.72
N GLN A 26 14.48 7.14 2.66
CA GLN A 26 14.66 8.57 2.91
C GLN A 26 14.14 9.00 4.30
N LEU A 27 13.11 8.32 4.82
CA LEU A 27 12.44 8.71 6.06
C LEU A 27 12.61 7.69 7.20
N GLY A 28 13.25 6.54 6.95
CA GLY A 28 13.61 5.57 7.98
C GLY A 28 12.43 4.78 8.55
N PHE A 29 11.32 4.66 7.82
CA PHE A 29 10.21 3.79 8.23
C PHE A 29 10.67 2.32 8.22
N SER A 30 10.33 1.59 9.28
CA SER A 30 10.76 0.20 9.46
C SER A 30 9.66 -0.82 9.15
N GLN A 31 8.40 -0.39 9.08
CA GLN A 31 7.23 -1.25 8.89
C GLN A 31 6.32 -0.73 7.76
N VAL A 32 6.79 -0.82 6.52
CA VAL A 32 6.01 -0.45 5.33
C VAL A 32 5.65 -1.70 4.53
N SER A 33 4.37 -1.83 4.17
CA SER A 33 3.87 -2.86 3.26
C SER A 33 3.05 -2.22 2.15
N HIS A 34 2.95 -2.86 1.00
CA HIS A 34 2.05 -2.41 -0.07
C HIS A 34 1.39 -3.57 -0.80
N LEU A 35 0.22 -3.32 -1.42
CA LEU A 35 -0.39 -4.27 -2.34
C LEU A 35 0.35 -4.24 -3.70
N THR A 36 1.13 -5.29 -3.97
CA THR A 36 1.97 -5.40 -5.19
C THR A 36 1.15 -5.27 -6.48
N GLU A 37 0.00 -5.93 -6.58
CA GLU A 37 -0.91 -5.84 -7.73
C GLU A 37 -1.97 -4.71 -7.59
N GLY A 38 -1.84 -3.90 -6.54
CA GLY A 38 -2.81 -2.86 -6.17
C GLY A 38 -4.21 -3.41 -5.88
N ILE A 39 -5.21 -2.51 -5.91
CA ILE A 39 -6.61 -2.87 -5.68
C ILE A 39 -7.17 -3.77 -6.79
N LEU A 40 -6.60 -3.74 -8.00
CA LEU A 40 -7.01 -4.63 -9.08
C LEU A 40 -6.74 -6.09 -8.74
N GLY A 41 -5.51 -6.43 -8.34
CA GLY A 41 -5.21 -7.80 -7.91
C GLY A 41 -5.97 -8.22 -6.64
N TRP A 42 -6.22 -7.28 -5.72
CA TRP A 42 -7.09 -7.53 -4.56
C TRP A 42 -8.50 -7.97 -4.98
N THR A 43 -9.11 -7.24 -5.92
CA THR A 43 -10.45 -7.58 -6.43
C THR A 43 -10.45 -8.85 -7.28
N GLU A 44 -9.41 -9.10 -8.08
CA GLU A 44 -9.27 -10.31 -8.91
C GLU A 44 -9.14 -11.57 -8.05
N ALA A 45 -8.44 -11.47 -6.91
CA ALA A 45 -8.37 -12.54 -5.91
C ALA A 45 -9.69 -12.77 -5.14
N GLY A 46 -10.76 -12.03 -5.48
CA GLY A 46 -12.08 -12.18 -4.86
C GLY A 46 -12.20 -11.57 -3.46
N HIS A 47 -11.23 -10.73 -3.05
CA HIS A 47 -11.32 -10.05 -1.77
C HIS A 47 -12.36 -8.93 -1.79
N LYS A 48 -13.02 -8.73 -0.65
CA LYS A 48 -14.09 -7.73 -0.52
C LYS A 48 -13.53 -6.31 -0.51
N THR A 49 -14.28 -5.40 -1.11
CA THR A 49 -14.11 -3.96 -0.94
C THR A 49 -15.37 -3.39 -0.31
N VAL A 50 -15.23 -2.26 0.38
CA VAL A 50 -16.37 -1.53 0.96
C VAL A 50 -16.44 -0.20 0.23
N ILE A 51 -17.63 0.17 -0.22
CA ILE A 51 -17.87 1.48 -0.81
C ILE A 51 -17.76 2.51 0.32
N TYR A 52 -16.80 3.42 0.21
CA TYR A 52 -16.68 4.52 1.14
C TYR A 52 -17.93 5.40 1.08
N THR A 53 -18.56 5.61 2.22
CA THR A 53 -19.70 6.50 2.40
C THR A 53 -19.32 7.52 3.47
N PRO A 54 -19.24 8.83 3.14
CA PRO A 54 -18.92 9.89 4.10
C PRO A 54 -19.93 10.03 5.23
#